data_AF-A0A401TP70-F1
#
_entry.id   AF-A0A401TP70-F1
#
_cell.length_a   1.000
_cell.length_b   1.000
_cell.length_c   1.000
_cell.angle_alpha   90.00
_cell.angle_beta   90.00
_cell.angle_gamma   90.00
#
_symmetry.space_group_name_H-M   'P 1'
#
loop_
_entity.id
_entity.type
_entity.pdbx_description
1 polymer ?
#
loop_
_entity_poly.entity_id
_entity_poly.type
_entity_poly.pdbx_seq_one_letter_code
_entity_poly.pdbx_strand_id
1 'polypeptide(L)'
;MCCMAPRYSEGISQMASLPFPQLSIHETEDPNDKRYLLVMKGAPERILDRCSTIMLQGKEQPLDEEMKEAFQNAYMELGGLGERVL
;
A
#
# COMPACT_ATOMS: atom_id res chain seq x y z
N MET A 1 -9.09 -5.52 0.66
CA MET A 1 -8.74 -5.29 2.09
C MET A 1 -7.25 -4.99 2.32
N CYS A 2 -6.45 -4.74 1.28
CA CYS A 2 -5.26 -3.90 1.39
C CYS A 2 -5.61 -2.60 0.64
N CYS A 3 -5.57 -1.46 1.32
CA CYS A 3 -6.13 -0.17 0.88
C CYS A 3 -7.66 -0.15 0.65
N MET A 4 -8.44 -0.43 1.69
CA MET A 4 -9.67 0.34 1.86
C MET A 4 -9.19 1.77 2.09
N ALA A 5 -9.19 2.62 1.07
CA ALA A 5 -8.84 4.04 1.18
C ALA A 5 -10.02 4.75 1.85
N PRO A 6 -10.05 4.95 3.18
CA PRO A 6 -11.15 5.64 3.81
C PRO A 6 -10.75 7.12 3.78
N ARG A 7 -11.25 7.89 2.81
CA ARG A 7 -11.11 9.36 2.78
C ARG A 7 -9.65 9.89 2.72
N TYR A 8 -8.86 9.45 1.75
CA TYR A 8 -7.53 10.02 1.48
C TYR A 8 -7.51 10.96 0.25
N SER A 9 -8.65 11.59 -0.07
CA SER A 9 -8.83 12.37 -1.31
C SER A 9 -9.10 13.86 -1.10
N GLU A 10 -9.06 14.37 0.14
CA GLU A 10 -9.47 15.76 0.45
C GLU A 10 -8.34 16.70 0.92
N GLY A 11 -7.05 16.36 0.74
CA GLY A 11 -5.98 17.29 1.17
C GLY A 11 -4.55 16.87 0.88
N ILE A 12 -4.30 16.28 -0.29
CA ILE A 12 -2.94 15.90 -0.72
C ILE A 12 -2.71 16.26 -2.18
N SER A 13 -1.67 17.04 -2.43
CA SER A 13 -1.29 17.48 -3.78
C SER A 13 -0.43 16.42 -4.47
N GLN A 14 -0.93 15.83 -5.56
CA GLN A 14 -0.17 14.86 -6.36
C GLN A 14 0.88 15.57 -7.22
N MET A 15 2.16 15.32 -6.95
CA MET A 15 3.25 15.93 -7.71
C MET A 15 3.66 15.12 -8.94
N ALA A 16 3.79 13.80 -8.79
CA ALA A 16 4.26 12.92 -9.84
C ALA A 16 3.46 11.63 -9.84
N SER A 17 3.15 11.11 -11.03
CA SER A 17 2.53 9.81 -11.20
C SER A 17 3.19 9.03 -12.34
N LEU A 18 3.44 7.74 -12.10
CA LEU A 18 3.88 6.79 -13.13
C LEU A 18 2.70 5.87 -13.47
N PRO A 19 2.45 5.56 -14.76
CA PRO A 19 1.28 4.79 -15.18
C PRO A 19 1.40 3.28 -14.91
N PHE A 20 2.60 2.70 -14.98
CA PHE A 20 2.83 1.28 -14.65
C PHE A 20 4.28 1.06 -14.18
N PRO A 21 4.52 0.54 -12.94
CA PRO A 21 3.57 0.39 -11.83
C PRO A 21 2.91 1.73 -11.45
N GLN A 22 1.69 1.71 -10.89
CA GLN A 22 1.01 2.95 -10.52
C GLN A 22 1.59 3.49 -9.21
N LEU A 23 2.60 4.35 -9.37
CA LEU A 23 3.30 5.08 -8.32
C LEU A 23 2.80 6.53 -8.32
N SER A 24 2.46 7.09 -7.16
CA SER A 24 2.23 8.52 -7.03
C SER A 24 2.91 9.09 -5.79
N ILE A 25 3.47 10.29 -5.94
CA ILE A 25 4.09 11.06 -4.85
C ILE A 25 3.15 12.20 -4.51
N HIS A 26 2.80 12.30 -3.23
CA HIS A 26 1.90 13.31 -2.70
C HIS A 26 2.60 14.16 -1.65
N GLU A 27 2.30 15.45 -1.64
CA GLU A 27 2.68 16.38 -0.58
C GLU A 27 1.55 16.48 0.44
N THR A 28 1.91 16.46 1.72
CA THR A 28 1.00 16.80 2.81
C THR A 28 0.83 18.32 2.87
N GLU A 29 -0.41 18.78 3.03
CA GLU A 29 -0.75 20.22 3.08
C GLU A 29 -0.33 20.91 4.41
N ASP A 30 0.15 20.13 5.38
CA ASP A 30 0.58 20.65 6.69
C ASP A 30 1.93 21.40 6.60
N PRO A 31 1.97 22.71 6.90
CA PRO A 31 3.18 23.53 6.76
C PRO A 31 4.33 23.14 7.71
N ASN A 32 4.06 22.33 8.74
CA ASN A 32 5.05 21.83 9.69
C ASN A 32 5.62 20.46 9.32
N ASP A 33 5.01 19.74 8.39
CA ASP A 33 5.39 18.37 8.04
C ASP A 33 5.69 18.27 6.54
N LYS A 34 6.93 18.58 6.16
CA LYS A 34 7.43 18.46 4.77
C LYS A 34 7.72 17.01 4.37
N ARG A 35 6.89 16.07 4.82
CA ARG A 35 7.04 14.66 4.49
C ARG A 35 6.33 14.38 3.17
N TYR A 36 6.99 13.62 2.32
CA TYR A 36 6.42 13.14 1.07
C TYR A 36 5.75 11.79 1.31
N LEU A 37 4.52 11.63 0.85
CA LEU A 37 3.81 10.37 0.89
C LEU A 37 3.98 9.66 -0.45
N LEU A 38 4.64 8.51 -0.43
CA LEU A 38 4.76 7.63 -1.59
C LEU A 38 3.63 6.59 -1.55
N VAL A 39 2.76 6.60 -2.56
CA VAL A 39 1.71 5.59 -2.72
C VAL A 39 2.07 4.70 -3.90
N MET A 40 2.13 3.39 -3.66
CA MET A 40 2.32 2.37 -4.68
C MET A 40 1.09 1.48 -4.74
N LYS A 41 0.58 1.22 -5.94
CA LYS A 41 -0.31 0.08 -6.19
C LYS A 41 0.16 -0.72 -7.39
N GLY A 42 0.03 -2.03 -7.31
CA GLY A 42 0.56 -2.95 -8.30
C GLY A 42 0.14 -4.38 -8.00
N ALA A 43 0.85 -5.34 -8.59
CA ALA A 43 0.64 -6.74 -8.25
C ALA A 43 1.15 -7.00 -6.80
N PRO A 44 0.38 -7.71 -5.96
CA PRO A 44 0.69 -7.88 -4.54
C PRO A 44 2.07 -8.51 -4.29
N GLU A 45 2.50 -9.48 -5.10
CA GLU A 45 3.84 -10.08 -4.99
C GLU A 45 4.97 -9.06 -5.22
N ARG A 46 4.79 -8.15 -6.18
CA ARG A 46 5.80 -7.13 -6.51
C ARG A 46 5.88 -6.02 -5.46
N ILE A 47 4.79 -5.78 -4.74
CA ILE A 47 4.75 -4.84 -3.62
C ILE A 47 5.37 -5.49 -2.39
N LEU A 48 5.01 -6.74 -2.09
CA LEU A 48 5.53 -7.47 -0.94
C LEU A 48 7.06 -7.62 -0.99
N ASP A 49 7.64 -7.86 -2.17
CA ASP A 49 9.09 -7.93 -2.37
C ASP A 49 9.83 -6.59 -2.08
N ARG A 50 9.12 -5.46 -2.16
CA ARG A 50 9.68 -4.11 -1.91
C ARG A 50 9.42 -3.59 -0.51
N CYS A 51 8.54 -4.22 0.25
CA CYS A 51 8.12 -3.78 1.58
C CYS A 51 8.86 -4.58 2.66
N SER A 52 9.55 -3.87 3.57
CA SER A 52 10.21 -4.47 4.75
C SER A 52 9.39 -4.33 6.04
N THR A 53 8.43 -3.42 6.05
CA THR A 53 7.55 -3.13 7.19
C THR A 53 6.09 -3.15 6.76
N ILE A 54 5.21 -3.49 7.70
CA ILE A 54 3.77 -3.50 7.54
C ILE A 54 3.12 -2.68 8.65
N MET A 55 2.05 -1.97 8.33
CA MET A 55 1.27 -1.23 9.30
C MET A 55 0.10 -2.10 9.79
N LEU A 56 0.17 -2.53 11.04
CA LEU A 56 -0.88 -3.30 11.70
C LEU A 56 -1.47 -2.47 12.84
N GLN A 57 -2.78 -2.23 12.79
CA GLN A 57 -3.53 -1.48 13.83
C GLN A 57 -2.93 -0.08 14.12
N GLY A 58 -2.40 0.59 13.10
CA GLY A 58 -1.78 1.91 13.25
C GLY A 58 -0.36 1.91 13.83
N LYS A 59 0.29 0.74 13.94
CA LYS A 59 1.70 0.61 14.31
C LYS A 59 2.50 -0.02 13.18
N GLU A 60 3.67 0.52 12.92
CA GLU A 60 4.64 -0.09 12.01
C GLU A 60 5.33 -1.27 12.70
N GLN A 61 5.30 -2.43 12.04
CA GLN A 61 5.94 -3.66 12.48
C GLN A 61 6.80 -4.21 11.34
N PRO A 62 7.90 -4.93 11.65
CA PRO A 62 8.68 -5.61 10.63
C PRO A 62 7.81 -6.67 9.94
N LEU A 63 8.06 -6.88 8.65
CA LEU A 63 7.39 -7.91 7.89
C LEU A 63 8.05 -9.28 8.16
N ASP A 64 7.50 -10.00 9.12
CA ASP A 64 7.96 -11.35 9.47
C ASP A 64 7.49 -12.40 8.45
N GLU A 65 8.19 -13.53 8.36
CA GLU A 65 7.84 -14.63 7.44
C GLU A 65 6.44 -15.18 7.69
N GLU A 66 6.00 -15.27 8.95
CA GLU A 66 4.63 -15.69 9.30
C GLU A 66 3.58 -14.74 8.71
N MET A 67 3.86 -13.43 8.69
CA MET A 67 2.95 -12.44 8.08
C MET A 67 2.94 -12.54 6.56
N LYS A 68 4.09 -12.88 5.94
CA LYS A 68 4.16 -13.13 4.49
C LYS A 68 3.34 -14.35 4.10
N GLU A 69 3.44 -15.44 4.86
CA GLU A 69 2.63 -16.65 4.63
C GLU A 69 1.14 -16.37 4.82
N ALA A 70 0.76 -15.67 5.89
CA ALA A 70 -0.63 -15.26 6.11
C ALA A 70 -1.18 -14.40 4.96
N PHE A 71 -0.37 -13.48 4.43
CA PHE A 71 -0.73 -12.65 3.29
C PHE A 71 -0.90 -13.47 2.00
N GLN A 72 0.01 -14.42 1.73
CA GLN A 72 -0.08 -15.30 0.57
C GLN A 72 -1.32 -16.20 0.62
N ASN A 73 -1.64 -16.76 1.79
CA ASN A 73 -2.84 -17.57 1.98
C ASN A 73 -4.10 -16.76 1.69
N ALA A 74 -4.23 -15.55 2.25
CA ALA A 74 -5.36 -14.66 1.97
C ALA A 74 -5.43 -14.27 0.49
N TYR A 75 -4.28 -14.04 -0.17
CA TYR A 75 -4.23 -13.74 -1.60
C TYR A 75 -4.72 -14.93 -2.45
N MET A 76 -4.32 -16.16 -2.11
CA MET A 76 -4.77 -17.37 -2.80
C MET A 76 -6.27 -17.62 -2.62
N GLU A 77 -6.80 -17.39 -1.42
CA GLU A 77 -8.24 -17.50 -1.16
C GLU A 77 -9.04 -16.48 -1.98
N LEU A 78 -8.59 -15.23 -2.00
CA LEU A 78 -9.23 -14.17 -2.80
C LEU A 78 -9.12 -14.42 -4.31
N GLY A 79 -7.99 -14.96 -4.77
CA GLY A 79 -7.82 -15.39 -6.16
C GLY A 79 -8.72 -16.58 -6.54
N GLY A 80 -8.95 -17.50 -5.61
CA GLY A 80 -9.86 -18.63 -5.78
C GLY A 80 -11.33 -18.23 -5.86
N LEU A 81 -11.70 -17.08 -5.29
CA LEU A 81 -13.04 -16.49 -5.39
C LEU A 81 -13.29 -15.75 -6.73
N GLY A 82 -12.28 -15.64 -7.60
CA GLY A 82 -12.39 -14.94 -8.88
C GLY A 82 -12.32 -13.42 -8.77
N GLU A 83 -11.95 -12.89 -7.60
CA GLU A 83 -11.79 -11.45 -7.36
C GLU A 83 -10.41 -10.97 -7.83
N ARG A 84 -10.36 -9.80 -8.45
CA ARG A 84 -9.10 -9.19 -8.89
C ARG A 84 -8.47 -8.41 -7.74
N VAL A 85 -7.42 -8.96 -7.14
CA VAL A 85 -6.69 -8.35 -6.02
C VAL A 85 -5.59 -7.41 -6.54
N LEU A 86 -5.42 -6.27 -5.85
CA LEU A 86 -4.35 -5.28 -6.03
C LEU A 86 -3.72 -4.96 -4.66
#